data_AF-A0A9E6ZDC5-F1
#
_entry.id   AF-A0A9E6ZDC5-F1
#
_cell.length_a   1.000
_cell.length_b   1.000
_cell.length_c   1.000
_cell.angle_alpha   90.00
_cell.angle_beta   90.00
_cell.angle_gamma   90.00
#
_symmetry.space_group_name_H-M   'P 1'
#
loop_
_entity.id
_entity.type
_entity.pdbx_description
1 polymer ?
#
loop_
_entity_poly.entity_id
_entity_poly.type
_entity_poly.pdbx_seq_one_letter_code
_entity_poly.pdbx_strand_id
1 'polypeptide(L)'
;MPFTDDLVRDLMIELIAEAQQLANAGDFGAALSSVDDALVRLEAMEIDPARREVVRYQLLFSRGTFQFSDLEYSGERYLPHHMHFIGLLRQPAETALGEAERESMLLRSLTIAEGLGGEAVSESEFFEMYGQVPHDARTIRFWHDISVWAFCNAYRQPLSMALEFALQNPTDKYTEAIWQRINLMHRSVSGELQEHEILHYLSLLTLLGQLVEFINVFQPRLEDRGSWTPAIERRLAEVRTRIEQASDRQTG
;
A
#
# COMPACT_ATOMS: atom_id res chain seq x y z
N MET A 1 -9.34 29.50 -13.54
CA MET A 1 -10.33 28.40 -13.56
C MET A 1 -9.81 27.34 -12.60
N PRO A 2 -10.63 26.79 -11.70
CA PRO A 2 -10.20 25.65 -10.90
C PRO A 2 -10.07 24.46 -11.86
N PHE A 3 -8.86 23.91 -11.96
CA PHE A 3 -8.63 22.70 -12.72
C PHE A 3 -9.34 21.55 -12.00
N THR A 4 -10.22 20.83 -12.68
CA THR A 4 -10.99 19.71 -12.12
C THR A 4 -10.06 18.60 -11.61
N ASP A 5 -10.29 18.18 -10.36
CA ASP A 5 -9.60 17.14 -9.60
C ASP A 5 -9.53 15.78 -10.32
N ASP A 6 -10.36 15.57 -11.34
CA ASP A 6 -10.49 14.29 -12.04
C ASP A 6 -9.30 13.97 -12.97
N LEU A 7 -8.57 14.96 -13.50
CA LEU A 7 -7.56 14.69 -14.54
C LEU A 7 -6.36 13.87 -14.04
N VAL A 8 -5.83 14.16 -12.85
CA VAL A 8 -4.68 13.42 -12.29
C VAL A 8 -5.09 12.00 -11.91
N ARG A 9 -6.27 11.86 -11.29
CA ARG A 9 -6.85 10.58 -10.92
C ARG A 9 -7.15 9.73 -12.16
N ASP A 10 -7.78 10.31 -13.18
CA ASP A 10 -8.13 9.61 -14.42
C ASP A 10 -6.87 9.23 -15.20
N LEU A 11 -5.84 10.09 -15.21
CA LEU A 11 -4.55 9.77 -15.81
C LEU A 11 -3.80 8.66 -15.05
N MET A 12 -3.85 8.66 -13.71
CA MET A 12 -3.31 7.57 -12.90
C MET A 12 -4.04 6.26 -13.19
N ILE A 13 -5.37 6.29 -13.23
CA ILE A 13 -6.20 5.13 -13.56
C ILE A 13 -5.82 4.63 -14.95
N GLU A 14 -5.73 5.50 -15.96
CA GLU A 14 -5.38 5.12 -17.32
C GLU A 14 -3.97 4.51 -17.40
N LEU A 15 -2.97 5.17 -16.83
CA LEU A 15 -1.57 4.78 -16.95
C LEU A 15 -1.22 3.54 -16.13
N ILE A 16 -1.98 3.24 -15.07
CA ILE A 16 -1.71 2.08 -14.22
C ILE A 16 -2.66 0.89 -14.48
N ALA A 17 -3.81 1.12 -15.12
CA ALA A 17 -4.83 0.10 -15.28
C ALA A 17 -4.30 -1.16 -15.97
N GLU A 18 -3.52 -0.98 -17.05
CA GLU A 18 -2.93 -2.09 -17.78
C GLU A 18 -1.96 -2.89 -16.91
N ALA A 19 -1.01 -2.20 -16.26
CA ALA A 19 -0.08 -2.84 -15.33
C ALA A 19 -0.80 -3.57 -14.19
N GLN A 20 -1.88 -3.00 -13.66
CA GLN A 20 -2.67 -3.60 -12.60
C GLN A 20 -3.47 -4.82 -13.09
N GLN A 21 -4.01 -4.78 -14.32
CA GLN A 21 -4.66 -5.94 -14.94
C GLN A 21 -3.67 -7.08 -15.17
N LEU A 22 -2.48 -6.78 -15.69
CA LEU A 22 -1.41 -7.75 -15.90
C LEU A 22 -0.95 -8.34 -14.57
N ALA A 23 -0.72 -7.51 -13.55
CA ALA A 23 -0.37 -7.98 -12.21
C ALA A 23 -1.48 -8.84 -11.57
N ASN A 24 -2.76 -8.51 -11.78
CA ASN A 24 -3.88 -9.32 -11.31
C ASN A 24 -3.99 -10.65 -12.06
N ALA A 25 -3.54 -10.71 -13.32
CA ALA A 25 -3.44 -11.95 -14.11
C ALA A 25 -2.21 -12.81 -13.71
N GLY A 26 -1.28 -12.24 -12.94
CA GLY A 26 -0.04 -12.88 -12.52
C GLY A 26 1.16 -12.58 -13.43
N ASP A 27 1.00 -11.72 -14.45
CA ASP A 27 2.05 -11.38 -15.41
C ASP A 27 2.83 -10.14 -14.93
N PHE A 28 3.72 -10.34 -13.97
CA PHE A 28 4.48 -9.25 -13.37
C PHE A 28 5.56 -8.69 -14.29
N GLY A 29 6.09 -9.49 -15.22
CA GLY A 29 7.05 -9.04 -16.23
C GLY A 29 6.42 -8.07 -17.22
N ALA A 30 5.21 -8.39 -17.71
CA ALA A 30 4.44 -7.47 -18.54
C ALA A 30 3.92 -6.27 -17.73
N ALA A 31 3.52 -6.46 -16.47
CA ALA A 31 3.12 -5.36 -15.60
C ALA A 31 4.27 -4.34 -15.40
N LEU A 32 5.50 -4.81 -15.18
CA LEU A 32 6.69 -3.97 -15.09
C LEU A 32 6.94 -3.19 -16.38
N SER A 33 6.91 -3.88 -17.52
CA SER A 33 7.08 -3.24 -18.84
C SER A 33 6.01 -2.18 -19.09
N SER A 34 4.76 -2.47 -18.73
CA SER A 34 3.63 -1.53 -18.85
C SER A 34 3.83 -0.28 -17.98
N VAL A 35 4.37 -0.42 -16.77
CA VAL A 35 4.72 0.74 -15.94
C VAL A 35 5.89 1.54 -16.53
N ASP A 36 6.90 0.88 -17.08
CA ASP A 36 8.03 1.56 -17.75
C ASP A 36 7.55 2.36 -18.98
N ASP A 37 6.66 1.79 -19.78
CA ASP A 37 6.02 2.48 -20.90
C ASP A 37 5.15 3.65 -20.43
N ALA A 38 4.41 3.48 -19.33
CA ALA A 38 3.62 4.54 -18.72
C ALA A 38 4.49 5.71 -18.23
N LEU A 39 5.67 5.44 -17.66
CA LEU A 39 6.63 6.47 -17.27
C LEU A 39 7.13 7.25 -18.48
N VAL A 40 7.49 6.58 -19.58
CA VAL A 40 7.90 7.24 -20.83
C VAL A 40 6.77 8.10 -21.40
N ARG A 41 5.54 7.59 -21.42
CA ARG A 41 4.36 8.34 -21.86
C ARG A 41 4.13 9.58 -21.01
N LEU A 42 4.25 9.47 -19.69
CA LEU A 42 4.06 10.57 -18.75
C LEU A 42 5.07 11.71 -18.97
N GLU A 43 6.34 11.38 -19.25
CA GLU A 43 7.37 12.38 -19.54
C GLU A 43 7.11 13.12 -20.87
N ALA A 44 6.41 12.49 -21.81
CA ALA A 44 6.01 13.12 -23.08
C ALA A 44 4.72 13.98 -22.96
N MET A 45 4.00 13.93 -21.84
CA MET A 45 2.74 14.66 -21.67
C MET A 45 2.96 16.14 -21.29
N GLU A 46 2.23 17.04 -21.95
CA GLU A 46 2.12 18.45 -21.57
C GLU A 46 1.17 18.64 -20.39
N ILE A 47 1.61 18.21 -19.21
CA ILE A 47 0.92 18.43 -17.94
C ILE A 47 1.77 19.28 -16.99
N ASP A 48 1.10 19.86 -16.00
CA ASP A 48 1.74 20.60 -14.92
C ASP A 48 2.84 19.76 -14.24
N PRO A 49 4.04 20.32 -13.99
CA PRO A 49 5.16 19.58 -13.40
C PRO A 49 4.85 18.92 -12.06
N ALA A 50 4.09 19.59 -11.19
CA ALA A 50 3.80 19.04 -9.87
C ALA A 50 2.79 17.88 -9.95
N ARG A 51 1.82 17.98 -10.87
CA ARG A 51 0.95 16.84 -11.24
C ARG A 51 1.72 15.68 -11.84
N ARG A 52 2.69 15.95 -12.71
CA ARG A 52 3.56 14.92 -13.30
C ARG A 52 4.28 14.15 -12.20
N GLU A 53 4.86 14.84 -11.22
CA GLU A 53 5.58 14.20 -10.12
C GLU A 53 4.67 13.32 -9.25
N VAL A 54 3.42 13.70 -9.02
CA VAL A 54 2.44 12.85 -8.33
C VAL A 54 2.20 11.54 -9.08
N VAL A 55 1.92 11.61 -10.38
CA VAL A 55 1.67 10.42 -11.20
C VAL A 55 2.92 9.58 -11.33
N ARG A 56 4.08 10.22 -11.53
CA ARG A 56 5.39 9.56 -11.61
C ARG A 56 5.69 8.78 -10.34
N TYR A 57 5.45 9.38 -9.17
CA TYR A 57 5.66 8.68 -7.91
C TYR A 57 4.76 7.45 -7.79
N GLN A 58 3.48 7.52 -8.20
CA GLN A 58 2.60 6.35 -8.17
C GLN A 58 3.06 5.24 -9.12
N LEU A 59 3.54 5.61 -10.32
CA LEU A 59 4.12 4.65 -11.26
C LEU A 59 5.39 4.04 -10.68
N LEU A 60 6.32 4.82 -10.12
CA LEU A 60 7.54 4.31 -9.48
C LEU A 60 7.23 3.42 -8.27
N PHE A 61 6.22 3.77 -7.47
CA PHE A 61 5.76 2.96 -6.37
C PHE A 61 5.25 1.60 -6.87
N SER A 62 4.39 1.59 -7.88
CA SER A 62 3.85 0.37 -8.48
C SER A 62 4.93 -0.47 -9.16
N ARG A 63 5.85 0.17 -9.88
CA ARG A 63 7.06 -0.45 -10.42
C ARG A 63 7.85 -1.16 -9.32
N GLY A 64 8.07 -0.47 -8.20
CA GLY A 64 8.67 -1.05 -7.00
C GLY A 64 7.91 -2.28 -6.51
N THR A 65 6.59 -2.20 -6.39
CA THR A 65 5.75 -3.35 -5.96
C THR A 65 5.83 -4.56 -6.90
N PHE A 66 6.04 -4.35 -8.21
CA PHE A 66 6.16 -5.42 -9.19
C PHE A 66 7.58 -5.99 -9.32
N GLN A 67 8.61 -5.21 -8.99
CA GLN A 67 10.02 -5.61 -9.10
C GLN A 67 10.52 -6.45 -7.90
N PHE A 68 9.66 -6.77 -6.93
CA PHE A 68 10.02 -7.48 -5.69
C PHE A 68 10.46 -8.95 -5.84
N SER A 69 10.85 -9.41 -7.03
CA SER A 69 11.60 -10.66 -7.16
C SER A 69 12.99 -10.56 -6.52
N ASP A 70 13.55 -9.35 -6.40
CA ASP A 70 14.82 -9.10 -5.72
C ASP A 70 14.59 -8.25 -4.47
N LEU A 71 14.94 -8.81 -3.31
CA LEU A 71 14.87 -8.22 -1.95
C LEU A 71 15.73 -6.94 -1.75
N GLU A 72 16.15 -6.24 -2.81
CA GLU A 72 16.95 -5.03 -2.74
C GLU A 72 16.09 -3.76 -2.73
N TYR A 73 15.13 -3.68 -1.81
CA TYR A 73 14.56 -2.40 -1.43
C TYR A 73 15.54 -1.69 -0.49
N SER A 74 16.67 -1.22 -1.02
CA SER A 74 17.65 -0.50 -0.21
C SER A 74 17.13 0.90 0.12
N GLY A 75 17.15 1.25 1.41
CA GLY A 75 16.78 2.59 1.86
C GLY A 75 17.56 3.68 1.12
N GLU A 76 18.84 3.43 0.83
CA GLU A 76 19.70 4.35 0.08
C GLU A 76 19.15 4.73 -1.30
N ARG A 77 18.48 3.81 -2.00
CA ARG A 77 17.96 4.05 -3.35
C ARG A 77 16.58 4.70 -3.34
N TYR A 78 15.69 4.27 -2.43
CA TYR A 78 14.27 4.65 -2.48
C TYR A 78 13.88 5.75 -1.50
N LEU A 79 14.60 5.90 -0.38
CA LEU A 79 14.29 6.92 0.62
C LEU A 79 14.29 8.34 0.05
N PRO A 80 15.24 8.76 -0.82
CA PRO A 80 15.21 10.11 -1.40
C PRO A 80 13.93 10.39 -2.21
N HIS A 81 13.40 9.38 -2.91
CA HIS A 81 12.16 9.52 -3.69
C HIS A 81 10.94 9.70 -2.78
N HIS A 82 10.86 8.93 -1.69
CA HIS A 82 9.82 9.10 -0.68
C HIS A 82 9.88 10.46 -0.01
N MET A 83 11.07 10.90 0.40
CA MET A 83 11.25 12.19 1.07
C MET A 83 10.91 13.37 0.15
N HIS A 84 11.28 13.31 -1.14
CA HIS A 84 10.87 14.31 -2.12
C HIS A 84 9.34 14.36 -2.25
N PHE A 85 8.70 13.20 -2.36
CA PHE A 85 7.26 13.12 -2.53
C PHE A 85 6.47 13.56 -1.28
N ILE A 86 6.96 13.24 -0.07
CA ILE A 86 6.45 13.77 1.20
C ILE A 86 6.48 15.31 1.18
N GLY A 87 7.57 15.91 0.68
CA GLY A 87 7.69 17.35 0.53
C GLY A 87 6.63 17.96 -0.40
N LEU A 88 6.28 17.28 -1.49
CA LEU A 88 5.21 17.69 -2.40
C LEU A 88 3.83 17.54 -1.73
N LEU A 89 3.55 16.40 -1.08
CA LEU A 89 2.27 16.13 -0.43
C LEU A 89 1.96 17.06 0.75
N ARG A 90 2.98 17.59 1.41
CA ARG A 90 2.86 18.61 2.47
C ARG A 90 2.53 20.00 1.92
N GLN A 91 2.51 20.18 0.60
CA GLN A 91 2.17 21.44 -0.06
C GLN A 91 0.86 21.26 -0.85
N PRO A 92 -0.32 21.49 -0.24
CA PRO A 92 -1.62 21.19 -0.86
C PRO A 92 -1.83 21.89 -2.20
N ALA A 93 -1.24 23.08 -2.38
CA ALA A 93 -1.34 23.85 -3.62
C ALA A 93 -0.61 23.19 -4.81
N GLU A 94 0.34 22.29 -4.56
CA GLU A 94 1.20 21.71 -5.59
C GLU A 94 0.66 20.39 -6.14
N THR A 95 -0.18 19.66 -5.42
CA THR A 95 -0.53 18.28 -5.83
C THR A 95 -1.86 18.15 -6.59
N ALA A 96 -2.77 19.12 -6.44
CA ALA A 96 -4.13 19.05 -6.97
C ALA A 96 -4.89 17.73 -6.62
N LEU A 97 -4.56 17.15 -5.47
CA LEU A 97 -5.23 15.97 -4.91
C LEU A 97 -6.34 16.39 -3.95
N GLY A 98 -7.41 15.60 -3.89
CA GLY A 98 -8.40 15.71 -2.82
C GLY A 98 -7.74 15.48 -1.46
N GLU A 99 -8.25 16.13 -0.41
CA GLU A 99 -7.65 16.10 0.93
C GLU A 99 -7.45 14.67 1.47
N ALA A 100 -8.47 13.82 1.38
CA ALA A 100 -8.37 12.43 1.84
C ALA A 100 -7.33 11.61 1.08
N GLU A 101 -7.20 11.83 -0.23
CA GLU A 101 -6.22 11.14 -1.07
C GLU A 101 -4.80 11.62 -0.74
N ARG A 102 -4.61 12.93 -0.60
CA ARG A 102 -3.34 13.54 -0.20
C ARG A 102 -2.86 13.01 1.15
N GLU A 103 -3.72 13.01 2.17
CA GLU A 103 -3.39 12.53 3.51
C GLU A 103 -3.13 11.02 3.55
N SER A 104 -3.92 10.22 2.82
CA SER A 104 -3.67 8.78 2.66
C SER A 104 -2.30 8.50 2.02
N MET A 105 -1.97 9.23 0.96
CA MET A 105 -0.70 9.10 0.26
C MET A 105 0.48 9.57 1.13
N LEU A 106 0.29 10.64 1.90
CA LEU A 106 1.30 11.18 2.81
C LEU A 106 1.61 10.18 3.91
N LEU A 107 0.59 9.66 4.58
CA LEU A 107 0.76 8.65 5.61
C LEU A 107 1.45 7.39 5.09
N ARG A 108 1.06 6.91 3.90
CA ARG A 108 1.67 5.76 3.25
C ARG A 108 3.16 6.01 2.96
N SER A 109 3.49 7.15 2.36
CA SER A 109 4.88 7.50 2.04
C SER A 109 5.74 7.66 3.28
N LEU A 110 5.21 8.27 4.34
CA LEU A 110 5.91 8.38 5.61
C LEU A 110 6.15 7.00 6.26
N THR A 111 5.15 6.12 6.25
CA THR A 111 5.28 4.75 6.79
C THR A 111 6.33 3.94 6.03
N ILE A 112 6.41 4.10 4.71
CA ILE A 112 7.45 3.45 3.90
C ILE A 112 8.82 4.07 4.17
N ALA A 113 8.91 5.39 4.23
CA ALA A 113 10.15 6.10 4.52
C ALA A 113 10.75 5.66 5.86
N GLU A 114 9.93 5.50 6.90
CA GLU A 114 10.35 4.95 8.19
C GLU A 114 10.97 3.55 8.05
N GLY A 115 10.31 2.65 7.30
CA GLY A 115 10.84 1.31 6.99
C GLY A 115 12.15 1.31 6.20
N LEU A 116 12.47 2.42 5.53
CA LEU A 116 13.72 2.65 4.80
C LEU A 116 14.81 3.36 5.61
N GLY A 117 14.59 3.59 6.91
CA GLY A 117 15.52 4.32 7.78
C GLY A 117 15.30 5.84 7.83
N GLY A 118 14.17 6.32 7.34
CA GLY A 118 13.70 7.69 7.53
C GLY A 118 13.17 7.95 8.95
N GLU A 119 12.79 9.19 9.22
CA GLU A 119 12.21 9.57 10.51
C GLU A 119 10.82 8.94 10.69
N ALA A 120 10.56 8.39 11.88
CA ALA A 120 9.27 7.84 12.23
C ALA A 120 8.21 8.95 12.37
N VAL A 121 6.99 8.65 11.94
CA VAL A 121 5.85 9.57 12.10
C VAL A 121 5.47 9.65 13.56
N SER A 122 5.46 10.87 14.11
CA SER A 122 5.04 11.07 15.49
C SER A 122 3.55 10.80 15.68
N GLU A 123 3.16 10.39 16.88
CA GLU A 123 1.74 10.22 17.24
C GLU A 123 0.92 11.49 16.97
N SER A 124 1.45 12.66 17.34
CA SER A 124 0.79 13.94 17.11
C SER A 124 0.60 14.24 15.64
N GLU A 125 1.60 13.98 14.81
CA GLU A 125 1.52 14.18 13.35
C GLU A 125 0.48 13.24 12.74
N PHE A 126 0.46 11.97 13.14
CA PHE A 126 -0.55 11.02 12.71
C PHE A 126 -1.97 11.50 13.03
N PHE A 127 -2.23 11.91 14.27
CA PHE A 127 -3.57 12.34 14.67
C PHE A 127 -3.97 13.69 14.06
N GLU A 128 -3.02 14.56 13.73
CA GLU A 128 -3.27 15.76 12.96
C GLU A 128 -3.72 15.41 11.53
N MET A 129 -2.96 14.59 10.80
CA MET A 129 -3.32 14.12 9.45
C MET A 129 -4.68 13.40 9.44
N TYR A 130 -4.89 12.50 10.38
CA TYR A 130 -6.15 11.77 10.55
C TYR A 130 -7.33 12.70 10.89
N GLY A 131 -7.09 13.70 11.74
CA GLY A 131 -8.11 14.64 12.22
C GLY A 131 -8.56 15.64 11.16
N GLN A 132 -7.71 15.95 10.18
CA GLN A 132 -8.02 16.88 9.09
C GLN A 132 -9.01 16.29 8.08
N VAL A 133 -8.98 14.97 7.84
CA VAL A 133 -9.84 14.34 6.82
C VAL A 133 -11.31 14.23 7.29
N PRO A 134 -12.26 14.91 6.61
CA PRO A 134 -13.70 14.82 6.90
C PRO A 134 -14.21 13.38 6.84
N HIS A 135 -15.18 13.04 7.71
CA HIS A 135 -15.67 11.65 7.83
C HIS A 135 -16.22 11.07 6.52
N ASP A 136 -16.90 11.89 5.72
CA ASP A 136 -17.50 11.54 4.42
C ASP A 136 -16.47 11.38 3.29
N ALA A 137 -15.26 11.95 3.45
CA ALA A 137 -14.18 11.81 2.49
C ALA A 137 -13.32 10.55 2.72
N ARG A 138 -13.54 9.81 3.82
CA ARG A 138 -12.73 8.64 4.19
C ARG A 138 -13.12 7.42 3.36
N THR A 139 -12.22 7.01 2.48
CA THR A 139 -12.40 5.83 1.61
C THR A 139 -11.86 4.55 2.27
N ILE A 140 -12.16 3.39 1.68
CA ILE A 140 -11.53 2.12 2.11
C ILE A 140 -10.00 2.16 1.99
N ARG A 141 -9.48 2.91 1.00
CA ARG A 141 -8.04 3.09 0.82
C ARG A 141 -7.43 3.93 1.95
N PHE A 142 -8.12 4.99 2.37
CA PHE A 142 -7.71 5.77 3.53
C PHE A 142 -7.60 4.88 4.78
N TRP A 143 -8.63 4.08 5.06
CA TRP A 143 -8.63 3.17 6.22
C TRP A 143 -7.59 2.04 6.11
N HIS A 144 -7.30 1.58 4.90
CA HIS A 144 -6.19 0.68 4.64
C HIS A 144 -4.86 1.30 5.11
N ASP A 145 -4.53 2.51 4.65
CA ASP A 145 -3.25 3.14 4.98
C ASP A 145 -3.17 3.53 6.47
N ILE A 146 -4.27 4.01 7.07
CA ILE A 146 -4.41 4.25 8.52
C ILE A 146 -4.13 2.98 9.34
N SER A 147 -4.67 1.84 8.91
CA SER A 147 -4.50 0.58 9.63
C SER A 147 -3.04 0.10 9.63
N VAL A 148 -2.27 0.35 8.55
CA VAL A 148 -0.84 -0.02 8.51
C VAL A 148 -0.09 0.69 9.63
N TRP A 149 -0.20 2.01 9.69
CA TRP A 149 0.53 2.81 10.66
C TRP A 149 0.11 2.46 12.09
N ALA A 150 -1.19 2.36 12.34
CA ALA A 150 -1.72 2.03 13.65
C ALA A 150 -1.30 0.63 14.11
N PHE A 151 -1.18 -0.32 13.18
CA PHE A 151 -0.67 -1.65 13.47
C PHE A 151 0.82 -1.64 13.82
N CYS A 152 1.64 -0.97 13.02
CA CYS A 152 3.09 -0.82 13.26
C CYS A 152 3.38 -0.17 14.61
N ASN A 153 2.53 0.75 15.06
CA ASN A 153 2.69 1.49 16.30
C ASN A 153 1.81 0.99 17.46
N ALA A 154 1.13 -0.15 17.29
CA ALA A 154 0.26 -0.77 18.29
C ALA A 154 -0.90 0.12 18.82
N TYR A 155 -1.42 1.05 18.02
CA TYR A 155 -2.59 1.85 18.38
C TYR A 155 -3.90 1.12 18.09
N ARG A 156 -4.62 0.74 19.15
CA ARG A 156 -5.89 -0.01 19.04
C ARG A 156 -7.03 0.82 18.47
N GLN A 157 -7.20 2.07 18.92
CA GLN A 157 -8.38 2.87 18.59
C GLN A 157 -8.54 3.11 17.06
N PRO A 158 -7.50 3.55 16.31
CA PRO A 158 -7.64 3.71 14.86
C PRO A 158 -7.92 2.40 14.13
N LEU A 159 -7.38 1.26 14.61
CA LEU A 159 -7.68 -0.06 14.06
C LEU A 159 -9.13 -0.47 14.28
N SER A 160 -9.71 -0.18 15.45
CA SER A 160 -11.13 -0.45 15.72
C SER A 160 -12.02 0.37 14.78
N MET A 161 -11.70 1.65 14.56
CA MET A 161 -12.44 2.50 13.62
C MET A 161 -12.32 2.02 12.16
N ALA A 162 -11.13 1.59 11.74
CA ALA A 162 -10.92 1.02 10.41
C ALA A 162 -11.73 -0.27 10.21
N LEU A 163 -11.80 -1.12 11.24
CA LEU A 163 -12.57 -2.36 11.21
C LEU A 163 -14.08 -2.09 11.13
N GLU A 164 -14.59 -1.15 11.92
CA GLU A 164 -15.99 -0.72 11.88
C GLU A 164 -16.37 -0.20 10.49
N PHE A 165 -15.51 0.64 9.89
CA PHE A 165 -15.73 1.15 8.54
C PHE A 165 -15.78 0.02 7.50
N ALA A 166 -14.83 -0.92 7.56
CA ALA A 166 -14.77 -2.05 6.62
C ALA A 166 -16.00 -2.98 6.74
N LEU A 167 -16.53 -3.17 7.95
CA LEU A 167 -17.75 -3.95 8.18
C LEU A 167 -19.02 -3.27 7.64
N GLN A 168 -19.08 -1.94 7.70
CA GLN A 168 -20.23 -1.16 7.22
C GLN A 168 -20.22 -0.94 5.70
N ASN A 169 -19.07 -1.09 5.04
CA ASN A 169 -18.90 -0.83 3.62
C ASN A 169 -18.35 -2.06 2.86
N PRO A 170 -19.06 -3.21 2.86
CA PRO A 170 -18.63 -4.37 2.10
C PRO A 170 -18.83 -4.12 0.60
N THR A 171 -17.76 -3.80 -0.13
CA THR A 171 -17.74 -3.88 -1.61
C THR A 171 -17.19 -5.26 -2.04
N ASP A 172 -17.01 -5.54 -3.33
CA ASP A 172 -16.65 -6.85 -3.92
C ASP A 172 -15.43 -7.61 -3.30
N LYS A 173 -15.05 -8.77 -3.84
CA LYS A 173 -13.93 -9.64 -3.39
C LYS A 173 -12.64 -8.94 -2.92
N TYR A 174 -12.31 -7.76 -3.46
CA TYR A 174 -11.18 -6.95 -2.99
C TYR A 174 -11.31 -6.54 -1.50
N THR A 175 -12.54 -6.45 -1.01
CA THR A 175 -12.92 -6.07 0.35
C THR A 175 -12.77 -7.20 1.35
N GLU A 176 -12.86 -8.47 0.94
CA GLU A 176 -12.64 -9.59 1.86
C GLU A 176 -11.18 -9.63 2.31
N ALA A 177 -10.23 -9.49 1.37
CA ALA A 177 -8.80 -9.45 1.70
C ALA A 177 -8.44 -8.22 2.53
N ILE A 178 -8.99 -7.03 2.20
CA ILE A 178 -8.74 -5.79 2.97
C ILE A 178 -9.36 -5.88 4.36
N TRP A 179 -10.60 -6.38 4.49
CA TRP A 179 -11.25 -6.56 5.78
C TRP A 179 -10.50 -7.58 6.63
N GLN A 180 -10.15 -8.75 6.08
CA GLN A 180 -9.38 -9.76 6.81
C GLN A 180 -8.04 -9.22 7.28
N ARG A 181 -7.38 -8.43 6.44
CA ARG A 181 -6.14 -7.73 6.79
C ARG A 181 -6.32 -6.79 7.99
N ILE A 182 -7.31 -5.90 7.95
CA ILE A 182 -7.60 -4.95 9.05
C ILE A 182 -8.01 -5.70 10.32
N ASN A 183 -8.83 -6.74 10.20
CA ASN A 183 -9.23 -7.60 11.32
C ASN A 183 -8.02 -8.30 11.95
N LEU A 184 -7.10 -8.84 11.14
CA LEU A 184 -5.87 -9.46 11.62
C LEU A 184 -5.00 -8.45 12.40
N MET A 185 -4.83 -7.24 11.88
CA MET A 185 -4.09 -6.16 12.55
C MET A 185 -4.73 -5.79 13.89
N HIS A 186 -6.05 -5.58 13.91
CA HIS A 186 -6.80 -5.25 15.12
C HIS A 186 -6.69 -6.34 16.18
N ARG A 187 -6.89 -7.61 15.81
CA ARG A 187 -6.79 -8.75 16.73
C ARG A 187 -5.39 -8.96 17.23
N SER A 188 -4.39 -8.74 16.38
CA SER A 188 -2.98 -8.78 16.77
C SER A 188 -2.68 -7.75 17.86
N VAL A 189 -3.07 -6.48 17.66
CA VAL A 189 -2.85 -5.40 18.64
C VAL A 189 -3.67 -5.61 19.91
N SER A 190 -4.85 -6.22 19.80
CA SER A 190 -5.70 -6.53 20.95
C SER A 190 -5.24 -7.75 21.75
N GLY A 191 -4.24 -8.51 21.28
CA GLY A 191 -3.79 -9.75 21.91
C GLY A 191 -4.79 -10.91 21.76
N GLU A 192 -5.68 -10.83 20.79
CA GLU A 192 -6.77 -11.79 20.54
C GLU A 192 -6.52 -12.66 19.30
N LEU A 193 -5.38 -12.46 18.63
CA LEU A 193 -5.04 -13.13 17.38
C LEU A 193 -4.79 -14.63 17.58
N GLN A 194 -5.44 -15.44 16.75
CA GLN A 194 -5.27 -16.89 16.74
C GLN A 194 -4.57 -17.36 15.47
N GLU A 195 -3.80 -18.46 15.59
CA GLU A 195 -3.02 -19.02 14.47
C GLU A 195 -3.88 -19.27 13.22
N HIS A 196 -5.08 -19.82 13.39
CA HIS A 196 -5.97 -20.15 12.27
C HIS A 196 -6.40 -18.92 11.46
N GLU A 197 -6.44 -17.73 12.07
CA GLU A 197 -6.80 -16.47 11.39
C GLU A 197 -5.65 -16.01 10.49
N ILE A 198 -4.41 -16.18 10.94
CA ILE A 198 -3.20 -15.89 10.15
C ILE A 198 -3.12 -16.84 8.96
N LEU A 199 -3.34 -18.14 9.20
CA LEU A 199 -3.35 -19.15 8.14
C LEU A 199 -4.46 -18.91 7.11
N HIS A 200 -5.64 -18.47 7.57
CA HIS A 200 -6.74 -18.10 6.69
C HIS A 200 -6.36 -16.88 5.84
N TYR A 201 -5.82 -15.81 6.43
CA TYR A 201 -5.39 -14.65 5.68
C TYR A 201 -4.31 -14.99 4.63
N LEU A 202 -3.31 -15.80 5.00
CA LEU A 202 -2.30 -16.31 4.07
C LEU A 202 -2.91 -17.06 2.87
N SER A 203 -4.02 -17.77 3.08
CA SER A 203 -4.72 -18.48 1.99
C SER A 203 -5.40 -17.55 0.98
N LEU A 204 -5.71 -16.32 1.38
CA LEU A 204 -6.35 -15.30 0.55
C LEU A 204 -5.34 -14.49 -0.29
N LEU A 205 -4.04 -14.53 0.06
CA LEU A 205 -3.04 -13.79 -0.70
C LEU A 205 -2.89 -14.41 -2.08
N THR A 206 -3.04 -13.62 -3.14
CA THR A 206 -2.87 -14.10 -4.52
C THR A 206 -1.87 -13.25 -5.31
N LEU A 207 -1.50 -12.08 -4.79
CA LEU A 207 -0.66 -11.12 -5.48
C LEU A 207 0.69 -10.95 -4.77
N LEU A 208 1.77 -10.74 -5.54
CA LEU A 208 3.12 -10.50 -5.00
C LEU A 208 3.15 -9.32 -4.02
N GLY A 209 2.49 -8.20 -4.36
CA GLY A 209 2.42 -7.04 -3.48
C GLY A 209 1.81 -7.33 -2.11
N GLN A 210 0.79 -8.21 -2.05
CA GLN A 210 0.17 -8.62 -0.79
C GLN A 210 1.11 -9.51 0.05
N LEU A 211 1.87 -10.38 -0.62
CA LEU A 211 2.88 -11.23 0.03
C LEU A 211 4.02 -10.40 0.61
N VAL A 212 4.53 -9.44 -0.15
CA VAL A 212 5.57 -8.50 0.28
C VAL A 212 5.09 -7.69 1.48
N GLU A 213 3.87 -7.19 1.43
CA GLU A 213 3.27 -6.48 2.56
C GLU A 213 3.14 -7.39 3.79
N PHE A 214 2.72 -8.65 3.63
CA PHE A 214 2.69 -9.61 4.74
C PHE A 214 4.08 -9.78 5.38
N ILE A 215 5.11 -9.96 4.57
CA ILE A 215 6.48 -10.15 5.04
C ILE A 215 7.02 -8.90 5.73
N ASN A 216 6.75 -7.71 5.20
CA ASN A 216 7.35 -6.47 5.72
C ASN A 216 6.57 -5.87 6.88
N VAL A 217 5.25 -6.04 6.90
CA VAL A 217 4.36 -5.41 7.90
C VAL A 217 3.95 -6.42 8.96
N PHE A 218 3.47 -7.60 8.58
CA PHE A 218 2.90 -8.56 9.53
C PHE A 218 3.95 -9.43 10.20
N GLN A 219 4.82 -10.08 9.43
CA GLN A 219 5.76 -11.08 9.96
C GLN A 219 6.59 -10.56 11.16
N PRO A 220 7.25 -9.37 11.11
CA PRO A 220 8.05 -8.90 12.24
C PRO A 220 7.21 -8.73 13.51
N ARG A 221 5.96 -8.30 13.38
CA ARG A 221 5.05 -8.05 14.52
C ARG A 221 4.51 -9.36 15.08
N LEU A 222 4.31 -10.37 14.23
CA LEU A 222 3.95 -11.71 14.66
C LEU A 222 5.12 -12.38 15.41
N GLU A 223 6.35 -12.18 14.94
CA GLU A 223 7.57 -12.64 15.59
C GLU A 223 7.76 -11.98 16.97
N ASP A 224 7.70 -10.64 17.04
CA ASP A 224 7.86 -9.87 18.28
C ASP A 224 6.82 -10.25 19.35
N ARG A 225 5.61 -10.64 18.93
CA ARG A 225 4.50 -11.02 19.82
C ARG A 225 4.43 -12.52 20.11
N GLY A 226 5.38 -13.32 19.61
CA GLY A 226 5.38 -14.77 19.79
C GLY A 226 4.19 -15.48 19.12
N SER A 227 3.54 -14.82 18.16
CA SER A 227 2.45 -15.38 17.36
C SER A 227 2.96 -16.09 16.09
N TRP A 228 4.26 -15.99 15.80
CA TRP A 228 4.91 -16.69 14.71
C TRP A 228 5.15 -18.16 15.05
N THR A 229 4.60 -19.07 14.24
CA THR A 229 4.68 -20.52 14.48
C THR A 229 5.22 -21.26 13.25
N PRO A 230 5.74 -22.49 13.41
CA PRO A 230 6.17 -23.31 12.28
C PRO A 230 5.06 -23.64 11.27
N ALA A 231 3.79 -23.56 11.68
CA ALA A 231 2.66 -23.72 10.77
C ALA A 231 2.52 -22.51 9.83
N ILE A 232 2.66 -21.31 10.39
CA ILE A 232 2.60 -20.05 9.64
C ILE A 232 3.79 -19.95 8.68
N GLU A 233 5.00 -20.28 9.13
CA GLU A 233 6.20 -20.26 8.29
C GLU A 233 6.07 -21.19 7.08
N ARG A 234 5.63 -22.44 7.30
CA ARG A 234 5.38 -23.39 6.20
C ARG A 234 4.32 -22.88 5.24
N ARG A 235 3.23 -22.31 5.76
CA ARG A 235 2.17 -21.77 4.93
C ARG A 235 2.63 -20.57 4.10
N LEU A 236 3.45 -19.69 4.69
CA LEU A 236 4.04 -18.57 3.97
C LEU A 236 4.94 -19.06 2.82
N ALA A 237 5.78 -20.07 3.06
CA ALA A 237 6.63 -20.66 2.02
C ALA A 237 5.79 -21.25 0.86
N GLU A 238 4.73 -22.00 1.16
CA GLU A 238 3.80 -22.52 0.15
C GLU A 238 3.14 -21.40 -0.69
N VAL A 239 2.68 -20.34 -0.02
CA VAL A 239 2.05 -19.19 -0.67
C VAL A 239 3.05 -18.45 -1.54
N ARG A 240 4.28 -18.24 -1.05
CA ARG A 240 5.38 -17.63 -1.80
C ARG A 240 5.66 -18.40 -3.08
N THR A 241 5.94 -19.69 -2.97
CA THR A 241 6.22 -20.54 -4.14
C THR A 241 5.05 -20.54 -5.14
N ARG A 242 3.80 -20.57 -4.68
CA ARG A 242 2.63 -20.49 -5.57
C ARG A 242 2.58 -19.16 -6.34
N ILE A 243 2.83 -18.04 -5.66
CA ILE A 243 2.80 -16.70 -6.28
C ILE A 243 3.96 -16.53 -7.26
N GLU A 244 5.17 -16.96 -6.89
CA GLU A 244 6.36 -16.93 -7.75
C GLU A 244 6.18 -17.81 -9.00
N GLN A 245 5.68 -19.04 -8.85
CA GLN A 245 5.43 -19.93 -9.99
C GLN A 245 4.33 -19.42 -10.93
N ALA A 246 3.36 -18.66 -10.41
CA ALA A 246 2.36 -18.00 -11.25
C ALA A 246 3.00 -16.89 -12.09
N SER A 247 3.99 -16.18 -11.53
CA SER A 247 4.81 -15.17 -12.24
C SER A 247 5.66 -15.79 -13.35
N ASP A 248 6.41 -16.85 -13.04
CA ASP A 248 7.40 -17.43 -13.97
C ASP A 248 6.78 -18.11 -15.20
N ARG A 249 5.60 -18.72 -15.03
CA ARG A 249 4.89 -19.43 -16.12
C ARG A 249 4.32 -18.51 -17.19
N GLN A 250 4.32 -17.20 -16.95
CA GLN A 250 3.70 -16.21 -17.82
C GLN A 250 4.74 -15.33 -18.53
N THR A 251 6.01 -15.39 -18.10
CA THR A 251 7.14 -14.67 -18.72
C THR A 251 7.96 -15.52 -19.72
N GLY A 252 7.61 -16.79 -19.93
CA GLY A 252 8.28 -17.72 -20.87
C GLY A 252 7.36 -18.16 -22.00
#